data_AF-A0ABD4Q4Q9-F1
#
_entry.id   AF-A0ABD4Q4Q9-F1
#
_cell.length_a   1.000
_cell.length_b   1.000
_cell.length_c   1.000
_cell.angle_alpha   90.00
_cell.angle_beta   90.00
_cell.angle_gamma   90.00
#
_symmetry.space_group_name_H-M   'P 1'
#
loop_
_entity.id
_entity.type
_entity.pdbx_description
1 polymer ?
#
loop_
_entity_poly.entity_id
_entity_poly.type
_entity_poly.pdbx_seq_one_letter_code
_entity_poly.pdbx_strand_id
1 'polypeptide(L)'
;AQQAEEYGSHDKTFEIPANGVANFVDLKTGEVLLSQNVEEGDIWRMCIVRDAPIRDWVKLAVTRARESKMPVVFWLDPYRPHENELIT
;
A
#
# COMPACT_ATOMS: atom_id res chain seq x y z
N ALA A 1 -0.67 -13.23 5.45
CA ALA A 1 -0.58 -12.55 4.14
C ALA A 1 -1.88 -12.71 3.35
N GLN A 2 -2.36 -11.65 2.70
CA GLN A 2 -3.69 -11.54 2.05
C GLN A 2 -3.59 -10.66 0.79
N GLN A 3 -2.79 -11.07 -0.20
CA GLN A 3 -2.47 -10.27 -1.40
C GLN A 3 -2.03 -8.83 -1.04
N ALA A 4 -0.96 -8.73 -0.25
CA ALA A 4 -0.49 -7.46 0.26
C ALA A 4 0.03 -6.57 -0.88
N GLU A 5 -0.19 -5.26 -0.72
CA GLU A 5 0.41 -4.21 -1.54
C GLU A 5 0.05 -4.35 -3.03
N GLU A 6 1.04 -4.29 -3.93
CA GLU A 6 0.85 -4.37 -5.38
C GLU A 6 0.29 -5.73 -5.83
N TYR A 7 0.54 -6.82 -5.09
CA TYR A 7 0.06 -8.16 -5.48
C TYR A 7 -1.46 -8.31 -5.37
N GLY A 8 -2.12 -7.40 -4.65
CA GLY A 8 -3.58 -7.33 -4.54
C GLY A 8 -4.24 -6.31 -5.44
N SER A 9 -3.50 -5.65 -6.35
CA SER A 9 -4.02 -4.49 -7.09
C SER A 9 -4.51 -4.81 -8.50
N HIS A 10 -4.47 -6.07 -8.96
CA HIS A 10 -4.79 -6.41 -10.36
C HIS A 10 -6.19 -5.96 -10.80
N ASP A 11 -7.18 -6.13 -9.94
CA ASP A 11 -8.57 -5.68 -10.10
C ASP A 11 -8.76 -4.17 -9.83
N LYS A 12 -7.71 -3.49 -9.37
CA LYS A 12 -7.66 -2.06 -8.99
C LYS A 12 -6.59 -1.31 -9.77
N THR A 13 -6.27 -1.80 -10.97
CA THR A 13 -5.34 -1.16 -11.90
C THR A 13 -6.09 -0.86 -13.18
N PHE A 14 -6.06 0.39 -13.60
CA PHE A 14 -6.86 0.88 -14.73
C PHE A 14 -6.00 1.78 -15.62
N GLU A 15 -6.18 1.64 -16.92
CA GLU A 15 -5.74 2.64 -17.89
C GLU A 15 -6.80 3.75 -17.96
N ILE A 16 -6.36 5.00 -17.84
CA ILE A 16 -7.24 6.16 -17.73
C ILE A 16 -7.77 6.53 -19.12
N PRO A 17 -9.10 6.60 -19.32
CA PRO A 17 -9.68 6.80 -20.66
C PRO A 17 -9.69 8.26 -21.13
N ALA A 18 -9.48 9.22 -20.23
CA ALA A 18 -9.49 10.65 -20.52
C ALA A 18 -8.90 11.45 -19.35
N ASN A 19 -8.40 12.66 -19.64
CA ASN A 19 -7.88 13.57 -18.63
C ASN A 19 -8.92 13.89 -17.53
N GLY A 20 -8.47 13.95 -16.28
CA GLY A 20 -9.35 14.26 -15.15
C GLY A 20 -8.71 14.02 -13.79
N VAL A 21 -9.56 13.64 -12.83
CA VAL A 21 -9.16 13.37 -11.44
C VAL A 21 -9.66 11.99 -11.02
N ALA A 22 -8.74 11.13 -10.61
CA ALA A 22 -9.04 9.83 -10.02
C ALA A 22 -9.18 9.98 -8.50
N ASN A 23 -10.37 9.70 -7.97
CA ASN A 23 -10.67 9.81 -6.53
C ASN A 23 -10.94 8.44 -5.92
N PHE A 24 -10.46 8.25 -4.68
CA PHE A 24 -10.91 7.20 -3.79
C PHE A 24 -11.86 7.79 -2.76
N VAL A 25 -13.11 7.29 -2.73
CA VAL A 25 -14.21 7.93 -1.98
C VAL A 25 -14.84 6.92 -1.03
N ASP A 26 -15.10 7.33 0.22
CA ASP A 26 -15.92 6.54 1.13
C ASP A 26 -17.37 6.55 0.66
N LEU A 27 -17.92 5.37 0.37
CA LEU A 27 -19.25 5.23 -0.20
C LEU A 27 -20.38 5.64 0.76
N LYS A 28 -20.15 5.66 2.07
CA LYS A 28 -21.15 6.00 3.08
C LYS A 28 -21.18 7.50 3.35
N THR A 29 -20.02 8.15 3.42
CA THR A 29 -19.91 9.57 3.75
C THR A 29 -19.80 10.47 2.53
N GLY A 30 -19.35 9.93 1.39
CA GLY A 30 -19.00 10.71 0.20
C GLY A 30 -17.66 11.44 0.32
N GLU A 31 -16.89 11.19 1.37
CA GLU A 31 -15.60 11.83 1.61
C GLU A 31 -14.54 11.32 0.63
N VAL A 32 -13.81 12.25 0.00
CA VAL A 32 -12.65 11.92 -0.84
C VAL A 32 -11.45 11.66 0.07
N LEU A 33 -11.00 10.42 0.10
CA LEU A 33 -9.89 9.94 0.93
C LEU A 33 -8.54 10.13 0.23
N LEU A 34 -8.47 9.86 -1.08
CA LEU A 34 -7.29 10.07 -1.93
C LEU A 34 -7.72 10.67 -3.26
N SER A 35 -6.87 11.51 -3.84
CA SER A 35 -7.14 12.19 -5.11
C SER A 35 -5.86 12.35 -5.93
N GLN A 36 -5.95 12.11 -7.23
CA GLN A 36 -4.84 12.23 -8.17
C GLN A 36 -5.32 12.86 -9.47
N ASN A 37 -4.61 13.90 -9.96
CA ASN A 37 -4.78 14.36 -11.33
C ASN A 37 -4.16 13.33 -12.30
N VAL A 38 -4.89 12.98 -13.35
CA VAL A 38 -4.51 11.94 -14.31
C VAL A 38 -4.80 12.38 -15.75
N GLU A 39 -4.04 11.85 -16.70
CA GLU A 39 -4.16 12.09 -18.14
C GLU A 39 -4.60 10.81 -18.89
N GLU A 40 -5.11 10.97 -20.10
CA GLU A 40 -5.46 9.85 -20.99
C GLU A 40 -4.25 8.93 -21.23
N GLY A 41 -4.45 7.63 -21.05
CA GLY A 41 -3.40 6.62 -21.18
C GLY A 41 -2.55 6.39 -19.92
N ASP A 42 -2.74 7.19 -18.86
CA ASP A 42 -2.08 6.92 -17.58
C ASP A 42 -2.51 5.59 -16.99
N ILE A 43 -1.60 4.91 -16.29
CA ILE A 43 -1.94 3.73 -15.49
C ILE A 43 -2.13 4.16 -14.04
N TRP A 44 -3.37 4.16 -13.59
CA TRP A 44 -3.73 4.41 -12.20
C TRP A 44 -3.90 3.09 -11.45
N ARG A 45 -3.38 3.03 -10.22
CA ARG A 45 -3.39 1.81 -9.42
C ARG A 45 -3.59 2.11 -7.94
N MET A 46 -4.37 1.27 -7.28
CA MET A 46 -4.56 1.30 -5.83
C MET A 46 -4.12 -0.01 -5.17
N CYS A 47 -3.23 0.13 -4.19
CA CYS A 47 -2.67 -0.98 -3.40
C CYS A 47 -3.27 -0.97 -1.99
N ILE A 48 -3.46 -2.15 -1.41
CA ILE A 48 -4.01 -2.29 -0.06
C ILE A 48 -3.16 -3.30 0.72
N VAL A 49 -2.80 -2.94 1.95
CA VAL A 49 -2.26 -3.87 2.93
C VAL A 49 -3.13 -3.82 4.18
N ARG A 50 -3.40 -4.98 4.79
CA ARG A 50 -4.21 -5.07 6.01
C ARG A 50 -3.31 -5.17 7.24
N ASP A 51 -3.79 -4.65 8.37
CA ASP A 51 -3.06 -4.62 9.65
C ASP A 51 -2.64 -6.03 10.13
N ALA A 52 -3.54 -7.02 10.07
CA ALA A 52 -3.23 -8.37 10.54
C ALA A 52 -2.00 -9.00 9.83
N PRO A 53 -1.89 -8.96 8.48
CA PRO A 53 -0.66 -9.30 7.77
C PRO A 53 0.60 -8.54 8.21
N ILE A 54 0.51 -7.24 8.52
CA ILE A 54 1.67 -6.43 8.96
C ILE A 54 2.17 -6.90 10.34
N ARG A 55 1.25 -7.13 11.28
CA ARG A 55 1.59 -7.64 12.62
C ARG A 55 2.30 -8.99 12.55
N ASP A 56 1.81 -9.88 11.69
CA ASP A 56 2.42 -11.19 11.48
C ASP A 56 3.82 -11.07 10.84
N TRP A 57 3.99 -10.14 9.89
CA TRP A 57 5.29 -9.85 9.27
C TRP A 57 6.32 -9.36 10.29
N VAL A 58 5.97 -8.40 11.16
CA VAL A 58 6.86 -7.93 12.23
C VAL A 58 7.18 -9.05 13.22
N LYS A 59 6.17 -9.83 13.62
CA LYS A 59 6.35 -10.99 14.51
C LYS A 59 7.34 -12.01 13.93
N LEU A 60 7.23 -12.30 12.64
CA LEU A 60 8.14 -13.20 11.94
C LEU A 60 9.57 -12.64 11.91
N ALA A 61 9.73 -11.36 11.57
CA ALA A 61 11.04 -10.71 11.54
C ALA A 61 11.77 -10.77 12.90
N VAL A 62 11.05 -10.45 13.99
CA VAL A 62 11.60 -10.53 15.36
C VAL A 62 11.94 -11.98 15.76
N THR A 63 11.08 -12.94 15.40
CA THR A 63 11.33 -14.37 15.66
C THR A 63 12.63 -14.80 14.99
N ARG A 64 12.80 -14.48 13.70
CA ARG A 64 13.99 -14.82 12.92
C ARG A 64 15.24 -14.15 13.46
N ALA A 65 15.16 -12.88 13.86
CA ALA A 65 16.28 -12.16 14.50
C ALA A 65 16.76 -12.88 15.76
N ARG A 66 15.80 -13.31 16.60
CA ARG A 66 16.09 -14.00 17.87
C ARG A 66 16.73 -15.37 17.66
N GLU A 67 16.22 -16.14 16.70
CA GLU A 67 16.74 -17.48 16.38
C GLU A 67 18.14 -17.42 15.77
N SER A 68 18.35 -16.51 14.82
CA SER A 68 19.62 -16.40 14.08
C SER A 68 20.69 -15.60 14.80
N LYS A 69 20.29 -14.78 15.78
CA LYS A 69 21.13 -13.75 16.42
C LYS A 69 21.68 -12.72 15.45
N MET A 70 21.04 -12.54 14.30
CA MET A 70 21.42 -11.54 13.30
C MET A 70 20.62 -10.25 13.49
N PRO A 71 21.23 -9.08 13.22
CA PRO A 71 20.47 -7.84 13.15
C PRO A 71 19.44 -7.90 12.02
N VAL A 72 18.31 -7.22 12.21
CA VAL A 72 17.27 -7.05 11.19
C VAL A 72 17.20 -5.60 10.77
N VAL A 73 17.03 -5.40 9.47
CA VAL A 73 16.80 -4.09 8.86
C VAL A 73 15.42 -4.13 8.22
N PHE A 74 14.56 -3.17 8.56
CA PHE A 74 13.31 -2.92 7.84
C PHE A 74 13.61 -1.90 6.73
N TRP A 75 13.36 -2.29 5.49
CA TRP A 75 13.66 -1.47 4.32
C TRP A 75 12.39 -0.70 4.00
N LEU A 76 12.27 0.48 4.61
CA LEU A 76 11.13 1.38 4.48
C LEU A 76 11.67 2.79 4.23
N ASP A 77 11.31 3.36 3.09
CA ASP A 77 11.64 4.70 2.66
C ASP A 77 10.64 5.70 3.28
N PRO A 78 11.09 6.57 4.21
CA PRO A 78 10.20 7.57 4.83
C PRO A 78 9.69 8.62 3.83
N TYR A 79 10.30 8.74 2.64
CA TYR A 79 9.83 9.65 1.59
C TYR A 79 8.75 9.03 0.69
N ARG A 80 8.50 7.72 0.80
CA ARG A 80 7.40 7.05 0.12
C ARG A 80 6.20 6.99 1.05
N PRO A 81 5.06 7.65 0.76
CA PRO A 81 3.93 7.75 1.69
C PRO A 81 3.44 6.41 2.23
N HIS A 82 3.31 5.39 1.37
CA HIS A 82 2.91 4.03 1.77
C HIS A 82 3.86 3.42 2.82
N GLU A 83 5.17 3.51 2.59
CA GLU A 83 6.16 2.94 3.51
C GLU A 83 6.29 3.78 4.78
N ASN A 84 6.07 5.09 4.69
CA ASN A 84 6.02 5.96 5.85
C ASN A 84 4.88 5.58 6.82
N GLU A 85 3.70 5.19 6.32
CA GLU A 85 2.62 4.66 7.16
C GLU A 85 2.96 3.28 7.77
N LEU A 86 3.85 2.50 7.13
CA LEU A 86 4.33 1.22 7.70
C LEU A 86 5.39 1.41 8.79
N ILE A 87 6.04 2.57 8.84
CA ILE A 87 7.05 2.90 9.86
C ILE A 87 6.40 3.23 11.21
N THR A 88 5.20 3.85 11.20
CA THR A 88 4.51 4.37 12.38
C THR A 88 3.74 3.30 13.16
#